data_AF-A0A8H4P280-F1
#
_entry.id   AF-A0A8H4P280-F1
#
_cell.length_a   1.000
_cell.length_b   1.000
_cell.length_c   1.000
_cell.angle_alpha   90.00
_cell.angle_beta   90.00
_cell.angle_gamma   90.00
#
_symmetry.space_group_name_H-M   'P 1'
#
loop_
_entity.id
_entity.type
_entity.pdbx_description
1 polymer ?
#
loop_
_entity_poly.entity_id
_entity_poly.type
_entity_poly.pdbx_seq_one_letter_code
_entity_poly.pdbx_strand_id
1 'polypeptide(L)'
;MKDMENLKVQLFITESGFTQPSDEEIKVFRVSFDKAYMEARRATPGSIEALVRLREHGYRIAIICNGRKKDQREKVEAIGITNLVDLVITAENMIQRKPHPRAFRSAIGMLGVLGTGHTNYMVGCSPYYDIDGAVESGLGLDTILYWPKARNIRPTGREGCVIHHMTDILGRIGIARPQFELSFTSSLEQLEVTGIGMDIVTVARDGFRLCGYTAFIFTRDIGHVLTRISRKHFGSAMRLLEDMVN
;
A
#
# COMPACT_ATOMS: atom_id res chain seq x y z
N MET A 1 -25.00 -2.51 19.54
CA MET A 1 -23.84 -2.62 18.61
C MET A 1 -23.83 -3.95 17.87
N LYS A 2 -24.05 -5.09 18.57
CA LYS A 2 -24.20 -6.42 17.96
C LYS A 2 -25.36 -6.49 16.96
N ASP A 3 -26.47 -5.83 17.28
CA ASP A 3 -27.68 -5.83 16.43
C ASP A 3 -27.46 -5.10 15.09
N MET A 4 -26.67 -4.01 15.09
CA MET A 4 -26.36 -3.26 13.88
C MET A 4 -25.44 -4.04 12.93
N GLU A 5 -24.47 -4.79 13.46
CA GLU A 5 -23.59 -5.63 12.66
C GLU A 5 -24.33 -6.82 12.05
N ASN A 6 -25.24 -7.45 12.80
CA ASN A 6 -26.11 -8.50 12.27
C ASN A 6 -27.09 -7.95 11.23
N LEU A 7 -27.65 -6.75 11.45
CA LEU A 7 -28.54 -6.09 10.50
C LEU A 7 -27.84 -5.82 9.15
N LYS A 8 -26.56 -5.42 9.15
CA LYS A 8 -25.80 -5.25 7.90
C LYS A 8 -25.69 -6.54 7.10
N VAL A 9 -25.46 -7.67 7.79
CA VAL A 9 -25.37 -8.99 7.14
C VAL A 9 -26.74 -9.40 6.59
N GLN A 10 -27.80 -9.20 7.37
CA GLN A 10 -29.18 -9.44 6.92
C GLN A 10 -29.50 -8.63 5.67
N LEU A 11 -29.26 -7.32 5.69
CA LEU A 11 -29.48 -6.45 4.55
C LEU A 11 -28.65 -6.89 3.35
N PHE A 12 -27.35 -7.17 3.52
CA PHE A 12 -26.51 -7.64 2.42
C PHE A 12 -27.03 -8.93 1.77
N ILE A 13 -27.44 -9.92 2.57
CA ILE A 13 -27.94 -11.20 2.07
C ILE A 13 -29.28 -11.00 1.34
N THR A 14 -30.20 -10.24 1.93
CA THR A 14 -31.51 -9.96 1.33
C THR A 14 -31.39 -9.14 0.04
N GLU A 15 -30.58 -8.08 0.01
CA GLU A 15 -30.34 -7.27 -1.19
C GLU A 15 -29.61 -8.04 -2.30
N SER A 16 -28.92 -9.13 -1.95
CA SER A 16 -28.33 -10.05 -2.92
C SER A 16 -29.33 -11.04 -3.52
N GLY A 17 -30.62 -10.93 -3.17
CA GLY A 17 -31.70 -11.77 -3.67
C GLY A 17 -31.93 -13.08 -2.90
N PHE A 18 -31.26 -13.27 -1.76
CA PHE A 18 -31.48 -14.43 -0.90
C PHE A 18 -32.55 -14.13 0.16
N THR A 19 -33.11 -15.18 0.77
CA THR A 19 -34.04 -15.03 1.89
C THR A 19 -33.33 -14.50 3.13
N GLN A 20 -34.07 -13.83 4.01
CA GLN A 20 -33.53 -13.29 5.26
C GLN A 20 -32.85 -14.42 6.06
N PRO A 21 -31.57 -14.24 6.46
CA PRO A 21 -30.82 -15.26 7.17
C PRO A 21 -31.22 -15.34 8.64
N SER A 22 -31.21 -16.54 9.19
CA SER A 22 -31.27 -16.80 10.63
C SER A 22 -30.01 -16.32 11.36
N ASP A 23 -30.08 -16.20 12.69
CA ASP A 23 -28.94 -15.79 13.51
C ASP A 23 -27.74 -16.75 13.39
N GLU A 24 -27.97 -18.05 13.21
CA GLU A 24 -26.88 -19.02 13.04
C GLU A 24 -26.25 -18.90 11.66
N GLU A 25 -27.03 -18.64 10.60
CA GLU A 25 -26.50 -18.37 9.26
C GLU A 25 -25.67 -17.08 9.23
N ILE A 26 -26.12 -16.02 9.91
CA ILE A 26 -25.34 -14.78 10.08
C ILE A 26 -24.01 -15.08 10.76
N LYS A 27 -24.01 -15.92 11.80
CA LYS A 27 -22.79 -16.29 12.52
C LYS A 27 -21.83 -17.09 11.64
N VAL A 28 -22.31 -18.07 10.88
CA VAL A 28 -21.52 -18.85 9.93
C VAL A 28 -20.96 -17.95 8.81
N PHE A 29 -21.78 -17.05 8.27
CA PHE A 29 -21.37 -16.06 7.29
C PHE A 29 -20.22 -15.20 7.82
N ARG A 30 -20.34 -14.66 9.03
CA ARG A 30 -19.32 -13.78 9.62
C ARG A 30 -17.99 -14.51 9.81
N VAL A 31 -18.00 -15.75 10.31
CA VAL A 31 -16.77 -16.55 10.48
C VAL A 31 -16.09 -16.78 9.12
N SER A 32 -16.86 -17.15 8.11
CA SER A 32 -16.34 -17.44 6.77
C SER A 32 -15.85 -16.17 6.07
N PHE A 33 -16.60 -15.07 6.19
CA PHE A 33 -16.25 -13.77 5.65
C PHE A 33 -14.99 -13.21 6.31
N ASP A 34 -14.88 -13.27 7.64
CA ASP A 34 -13.72 -12.78 8.38
C ASP A 34 -12.45 -13.50 7.91
N LYS A 35 -12.50 -14.82 7.73
CA LYS A 35 -11.38 -15.61 7.19
C LYS A 35 -11.01 -15.17 5.76
N ALA A 36 -11.98 -15.14 4.85
CA ALA A 36 -11.73 -14.75 3.46
C ALA A 36 -11.22 -13.29 3.36
N TYR A 37 -11.74 -12.39 4.19
CA TYR A 37 -11.30 -11.00 4.30
C TYR A 37 -9.84 -10.89 4.76
N MET A 38 -9.42 -11.69 5.75
CA MET A 38 -8.04 -11.74 6.21
C MET A 38 -7.10 -12.27 5.12
N GLU A 39 -7.47 -13.35 4.44
CA GLU A 39 -6.69 -13.96 3.36
C GLU A 39 -6.58 -13.05 2.12
N ALA A 40 -7.58 -12.21 1.86
CA ALA A 40 -7.60 -11.29 0.73
C ALA A 40 -6.78 -10.00 0.95
N ARG A 41 -6.20 -9.79 2.14
CA ARG A 41 -5.40 -8.61 2.47
C ARG A 41 -4.20 -8.49 1.51
N ARG A 42 -4.06 -7.32 0.92
CA ARG A 42 -2.98 -7.02 -0.04
C ARG A 42 -2.67 -5.53 0.01
N ALA A 43 -1.40 -5.21 -0.19
CA ALA A 43 -0.98 -3.82 -0.34
C ALA A 43 -1.62 -3.21 -1.59
N THR A 44 -1.96 -1.93 -1.52
CA THR A 44 -2.27 -1.15 -2.71
C THR A 44 -1.03 -1.11 -3.62
N PRO A 45 -1.17 -1.28 -4.95
CA PRO A 45 -0.03 -1.24 -5.87
C PRO A 45 0.84 0.01 -5.67
N GLY A 46 2.15 -0.21 -5.57
CA GLY A 46 3.16 0.83 -5.34
C GLY A 46 3.29 1.33 -3.89
N SER A 47 2.44 0.90 -2.94
CA SER A 47 2.52 1.39 -1.56
C SER A 47 3.80 0.97 -0.85
N ILE A 48 4.20 -0.29 -0.96
CA ILE A 48 5.39 -0.80 -0.26
C ILE A 48 6.64 -0.08 -0.78
N GLU A 49 6.80 0.02 -2.11
CA GLU A 49 7.87 0.78 -2.76
C GLU A 49 7.90 2.23 -2.28
N ALA A 50 6.75 2.92 -2.29
CA ALA A 50 6.68 4.30 -1.83
C ALA A 50 7.11 4.44 -0.36
N LEU A 51 6.68 3.53 0.53
CA LEU A 51 7.03 3.56 1.95
C LEU A 51 8.54 3.35 2.18
N VAL A 52 9.14 2.40 1.47
CA VAL A 52 10.60 2.17 1.50
C VAL A 52 11.34 3.44 1.11
N ARG A 53 10.98 4.02 -0.05
CA ARG A 53 11.62 5.24 -0.57
C ARG A 53 11.47 6.44 0.35
N LEU A 54 10.29 6.61 0.94
CA LEU A 54 10.06 7.65 1.94
C LEU A 54 11.02 7.49 3.13
N ARG A 55 11.20 6.27 3.65
CA ARG A 55 12.14 6.02 4.75
C ARG A 55 13.59 6.29 4.39
N GLU A 56 14.03 5.88 3.20
CA GLU A 56 15.39 6.16 2.70
C GLU A 56 15.68 7.66 2.67
N HIS A 57 14.66 8.48 2.41
CA HIS A 57 14.76 9.94 2.38
C HIS A 57 14.45 10.58 3.74
N GLY A 58 14.45 9.80 4.82
CA GLY A 58 14.33 10.30 6.19
C GLY A 58 12.91 10.64 6.65
N TYR A 59 11.88 10.30 5.87
CA TYR A 59 10.49 10.56 6.29
C TYR A 59 10.07 9.64 7.43
N ARG A 60 9.38 10.23 8.41
CA ARG A 60 8.63 9.51 9.43
C ARG A 60 7.25 9.14 8.89
N ILE A 61 6.78 7.94 9.20
CA ILE A 61 5.56 7.37 8.60
C ILE A 61 4.61 6.95 9.71
N ALA A 62 3.41 7.55 9.70
CA ALA A 62 2.31 7.15 10.57
C ALA A 62 1.08 6.73 9.76
N ILE A 63 0.39 5.68 10.22
CA ILE A 63 -0.92 5.28 9.73
C ILE A 63 -2.00 5.86 10.66
N ILE A 64 -2.92 6.64 10.11
CA ILE A 64 -4.06 7.22 10.84
C ILE A 64 -5.35 6.56 10.35
N CYS A 65 -6.02 5.75 11.18
CA CYS A 65 -7.21 5.00 10.78
C CYS A 65 -8.35 5.07 11.80
N ASN A 66 -9.59 5.19 11.32
CA ASN A 66 -10.81 5.11 12.15
C ASN A 66 -11.19 3.65 12.53
N GLY A 67 -10.42 2.66 12.08
CA GLY A 67 -10.63 1.24 12.39
C GLY A 67 -10.12 0.86 13.78
N ARG A 68 -10.37 -0.40 14.18
CA ARG A 68 -9.94 -0.98 15.46
C ARG A 68 -8.44 -1.31 15.46
N LYS A 69 -7.82 -1.26 16.64
CA LYS A 69 -6.38 -1.50 16.81
C LYS A 69 -5.94 -2.87 16.29
N LYS A 70 -6.67 -3.91 16.69
CA LYS A 70 -6.40 -5.30 16.26
C LYS A 70 -6.38 -5.42 14.74
N ASP A 71 -7.42 -4.93 14.07
CA ASP A 71 -7.56 -5.04 12.61
C ASP A 71 -6.44 -4.31 11.86
N GLN A 72 -6.00 -3.14 12.33
CA GLN A 72 -4.92 -2.40 11.66
C GLN A 72 -3.55 -3.03 11.88
N ARG A 73 -3.27 -3.52 13.09
CA ARG A 73 -2.02 -4.23 13.38
C ARG A 73 -1.88 -5.46 12.50
N GLU A 74 -2.91 -6.31 12.44
CA GLU A 74 -2.85 -7.51 11.61
C GLU A 74 -2.76 -7.19 10.10
N LYS A 75 -3.32 -6.06 9.65
CA LYS A 75 -3.16 -5.62 8.25
C LYS A 75 -1.73 -5.23 7.94
N VAL A 76 -1.09 -4.46 8.83
CA VAL A 76 0.30 -4.04 8.71
C VAL A 76 1.25 -5.24 8.68
N GLU A 77 1.01 -6.22 9.56
CA GLU A 77 1.75 -7.48 9.59
C GLU A 77 1.52 -8.30 8.31
N ALA A 78 0.26 -8.48 7.88
CA ALA A 78 -0.08 -9.29 6.72
C ALA A 78 0.50 -8.78 5.39
N ILE A 79 0.69 -7.46 5.27
CA ILE A 79 1.29 -6.85 4.07
C ILE A 79 2.79 -6.56 4.21
N GLY A 80 3.41 -6.95 5.33
CA GLY A 80 4.86 -6.88 5.53
C GLY A 80 5.44 -5.48 5.72
N ILE A 81 4.67 -4.51 6.22
CA ILE A 81 5.13 -3.11 6.36
C ILE A 81 5.41 -2.70 7.82
N THR A 82 5.43 -3.63 8.77
CA THR A 82 5.65 -3.35 10.20
C THR A 82 6.90 -2.51 10.43
N ASN A 83 8.02 -2.85 9.78
CA ASN A 83 9.29 -2.13 9.92
C ASN A 83 9.36 -0.86 9.08
N LEU A 84 8.34 -0.57 8.27
CA LEU A 84 8.27 0.64 7.45
C LEU A 84 7.40 1.73 8.08
N VAL A 85 6.67 1.43 9.15
CA VAL A 85 5.73 2.36 9.79
C VAL A 85 6.20 2.63 11.22
N ASP A 86 6.38 3.89 11.57
CA ASP A 86 6.81 4.28 12.91
C ASP A 86 5.67 4.21 13.92
N LEU A 87 4.44 4.49 13.46
CA LEU A 87 3.28 4.58 14.34
C LEU A 87 1.98 4.19 13.64
N VAL A 88 1.17 3.38 14.30
CA VAL A 88 -0.19 3.06 13.88
C VAL A 88 -1.17 3.63 14.89
N ILE A 89 -1.98 4.58 14.44
CA ILE A 89 -2.96 5.30 15.25
C ILE A 89 -4.34 4.87 14.80
N THR A 90 -5.09 4.32 15.75
CA THR A 90 -6.42 3.78 15.50
C THR A 90 -7.49 4.54 16.26
N ALA A 91 -8.76 4.23 16.03
CA ALA A 91 -9.87 4.86 16.75
C ALA A 91 -9.76 4.74 18.27
N GLU A 92 -9.06 3.71 18.77
CA GLU A 92 -8.83 3.49 20.21
C GLU A 92 -7.75 4.42 20.78
N ASN A 93 -6.84 4.92 19.94
CA ASN A 93 -5.78 5.86 20.34
C ASN A 93 -6.21 7.32 20.17
N MET A 94 -7.28 7.56 19.42
CA MET A 94 -7.77 8.90 19.11
C MET A 94 -8.87 9.32 20.06
N ILE A 95 -8.74 10.53 20.62
CA ILE A 95 -9.84 11.18 21.36
C ILE A 95 -11.02 11.44 20.42
N GLN A 96 -10.73 11.84 19.18
CA GLN A 96 -11.73 12.02 18.13
C GLN A 96 -11.24 11.43 16.81
N ARG A 97 -12.15 10.81 16.07
CA ARG A 97 -11.87 10.15 14.78
C ARG A 97 -11.77 11.17 13.64
N LYS A 98 -11.10 10.79 12.56
CA LYS A 98 -11.18 11.56 11.29
C LYS A 98 -12.66 11.72 10.89
N PRO A 99 -13.08 12.88 10.37
CA PRO A 99 -12.27 14.01 9.92
C PRO A 99 -11.89 15.02 11.02
N HIS A 100 -12.24 14.77 12.29
CA HIS A 100 -12.10 15.80 13.31
C HIS A 100 -10.63 16.26 13.46
N PRO A 101 -10.35 17.59 13.47
CA PRO A 101 -9.01 18.18 13.57
C PRO A 101 -8.07 17.54 14.61
N ARG A 102 -8.62 17.18 15.78
CA ARG A 102 -7.85 16.53 16.86
C ARG A 102 -7.22 15.20 16.46
N ALA A 103 -7.79 14.44 15.52
CA ALA A 103 -7.20 13.19 15.04
C ALA A 103 -5.79 13.43 14.46
N PHE A 104 -5.65 14.48 13.65
CA PHE A 104 -4.40 14.86 12.98
C PHE A 104 -3.40 15.48 13.96
N ARG A 105 -3.87 16.34 14.88
CA ARG A 105 -3.02 16.94 15.92
C ARG A 105 -2.44 15.89 16.85
N SER A 106 -3.26 14.94 17.29
CA SER A 106 -2.81 13.80 18.09
C SER A 106 -1.80 12.97 17.31
N ALA A 107 -2.02 12.74 16.02
CA ALA A 107 -1.09 11.95 15.22
C ALA A 107 0.30 12.57 15.09
N ILE A 108 0.36 13.86 14.77
CA ILE A 108 1.62 14.60 14.65
C ILE A 108 2.33 14.73 16.00
N GLY A 109 1.56 14.96 17.06
CA GLY A 109 2.11 14.99 18.42
C GLY A 109 2.73 13.65 18.83
N MET A 110 2.03 12.54 18.59
CA MET A 110 2.54 11.19 18.89
C MET A 110 3.73 10.78 18.02
N LEU A 111 3.78 11.25 16.77
CA LEU A 111 4.93 11.03 15.89
C LEU A 111 6.15 11.88 16.29
N GLY A 112 5.95 12.90 17.13
CA GLY A 112 7.01 13.77 17.63
C GLY A 112 7.50 14.80 16.61
N VAL A 113 6.69 15.13 15.58
CA VAL A 113 7.10 16.03 14.48
C VAL A 113 6.43 17.40 14.54
N LEU A 114 5.66 17.69 15.61
CA LEU A 114 5.01 18.98 15.79
C LEU A 114 6.05 20.10 15.96
N GLY A 115 5.91 21.19 15.20
CA GLY A 115 6.77 22.38 15.35
C GLY A 115 8.22 22.20 14.87
N THR A 116 8.52 21.11 14.17
CA THR A 116 9.88 20.82 13.65
C THR A 116 10.27 21.67 12.44
N GLY A 117 9.34 22.45 11.87
CA GLY A 117 9.56 23.19 10.63
C GLY A 117 9.61 22.32 9.37
N HIS A 118 9.44 21.00 9.50
CA HIS A 118 9.37 20.07 8.37
C HIS A 118 8.01 20.16 7.65
N THR A 119 8.03 19.95 6.33
CA THR A 119 6.82 19.76 5.55
C THR A 119 6.17 18.43 5.91
N ASN A 120 4.90 18.46 6.31
CA ASN A 120 4.14 17.28 6.69
C ASN A 120 3.08 16.98 5.64
N TYR A 121 2.92 15.71 5.28
CA TYR A 121 1.99 15.27 4.25
C TYR A 121 0.87 14.41 4.85
N MET A 122 -0.38 14.68 4.44
CA MET A 122 -1.49 13.75 4.64
C MET A 122 -1.82 13.06 3.33
N VAL A 123 -1.70 11.72 3.32
CA VAL A 123 -2.06 10.89 2.17
C VAL A 123 -3.25 10.01 2.52
N GLY A 124 -4.30 10.04 1.70
CA GLY A 124 -5.51 9.29 1.98
C GLY A 124 -6.38 9.08 0.74
N CYS A 125 -7.45 8.31 0.87
CA CYS A 125 -8.35 7.97 -0.24
C CYS A 125 -9.77 8.51 -0.08
N SER A 126 -10.03 9.21 1.03
CA SER A 126 -11.31 9.86 1.32
C SER A 126 -11.13 11.38 1.30
N PRO A 127 -11.80 12.11 0.38
CA PRO A 127 -11.82 13.56 0.41
C PRO A 127 -12.28 14.09 1.78
N TYR A 128 -13.41 13.60 2.28
CA TYR A 128 -13.97 14.06 3.55
C TYR A 128 -13.11 13.66 4.76
N TYR A 129 -12.80 12.36 4.93
CA TYR A 129 -12.13 11.90 6.15
C TYR A 129 -10.65 12.30 6.19
N ASP A 130 -9.96 12.26 5.05
CA ASP A 130 -8.51 12.41 5.02
C ASP A 130 -8.08 13.83 4.63
N ILE A 131 -8.68 14.39 3.58
CA ILE A 131 -8.23 15.65 2.98
C ILE A 131 -8.85 16.83 3.72
N ASP A 132 -10.17 16.91 3.81
CA ASP A 132 -10.87 18.00 4.49
C ASP A 132 -10.46 18.04 5.98
N GLY A 133 -10.42 16.88 6.64
CA GLY A 133 -9.97 16.79 8.03
C GLY A 133 -8.52 17.27 8.25
N ALA A 134 -7.60 16.98 7.32
CA ALA A 134 -6.22 17.45 7.41
C ALA A 134 -6.11 18.96 7.19
N VAL A 135 -6.87 19.51 6.24
CA VAL A 135 -6.95 20.96 5.98
C VAL A 135 -7.52 21.68 7.20
N GLU A 136 -8.66 21.21 7.73
CA GLU A 136 -9.34 21.80 8.88
C GLU A 136 -8.56 21.64 10.19
N SER A 137 -7.56 20.74 10.20
CA SER A 137 -6.69 20.58 11.37
C SER A 137 -5.95 21.88 11.75
N GLY A 138 -5.69 22.74 10.77
CA GLY A 138 -4.90 23.96 10.91
C GLY A 138 -3.40 23.72 11.06
N LEU A 139 -2.92 22.48 10.80
CA LEU A 139 -1.52 22.09 10.96
C LEU A 139 -0.65 22.40 9.72
N GLY A 140 -1.23 22.92 8.64
CA GLY A 140 -0.50 23.17 7.40
C GLY A 140 -0.02 21.90 6.71
N LEU A 141 -0.85 20.85 6.70
CA LEU A 141 -0.50 19.58 6.04
C LEU A 141 -0.71 19.69 4.53
N ASP A 142 0.32 19.35 3.76
CA ASP A 142 0.18 19.15 2.32
C ASP A 142 -0.64 17.88 2.08
N THR A 143 -1.76 18.02 1.39
CA THR A 143 -2.71 16.92 1.20
C THR A 143 -2.55 16.27 -0.17
N ILE A 144 -2.52 14.93 -0.18
CA ILE A 144 -2.41 14.11 -1.38
C ILE A 144 -3.54 13.07 -1.37
N LEU A 145 -4.45 13.19 -2.33
CA LEU A 145 -5.56 12.27 -2.51
C LEU A 145 -5.13 11.11 -3.43
N TYR A 146 -5.12 9.89 -2.91
CA TYR A 146 -5.04 8.67 -3.70
C TYR A 146 -6.41 8.33 -4.29
N TRP A 147 -6.52 8.39 -5.62
CA TRP A 147 -7.74 8.14 -6.37
C TRP A 147 -7.44 7.27 -7.60
N PRO A 148 -7.45 5.93 -7.50
CA PRO A 148 -7.08 5.06 -8.62
C PRO A 148 -8.02 5.24 -9.81
N LYS A 149 -7.50 5.22 -11.05
CA LYS A 149 -8.28 5.42 -12.29
C LYS A 149 -9.47 4.46 -12.45
N ALA A 150 -9.44 3.29 -11.81
CA ALA A 150 -10.56 2.36 -11.78
C ALA A 150 -11.81 2.93 -11.08
N ARG A 151 -11.69 4.00 -10.30
CA ARG A 151 -12.84 4.75 -9.78
C ARG A 151 -13.39 5.65 -10.89
N ASN A 152 -14.47 5.21 -11.54
CA ASN A 152 -15.17 5.94 -12.61
C ASN A 152 -15.98 7.16 -12.14
N ILE A 153 -15.65 7.71 -10.96
CA ILE A 153 -16.32 8.86 -10.37
C ILE A 153 -15.23 9.87 -10.02
N ARG A 154 -15.40 11.12 -10.42
CA ARG A 154 -14.49 12.20 -10.01
C ARG A 154 -14.59 12.39 -8.49
N PRO A 155 -13.47 12.56 -7.78
CA PRO A 155 -13.54 12.87 -6.36
C PRO A 155 -14.29 14.20 -6.18
N THR A 156 -15.25 14.23 -5.26
CA THR A 156 -15.91 15.44 -4.81
C THR A 156 -15.11 16.04 -3.65
N GLY A 157 -14.84 17.35 -3.69
CA GLY A 157 -14.01 18.03 -2.68
C GLY A 157 -13.08 19.06 -3.30
N ARG A 158 -12.19 19.67 -2.50
CA ARG A 158 -11.14 20.58 -3.01
C ARG A 158 -10.30 19.88 -4.07
N GLU A 159 -9.96 20.60 -5.14
CA GLU A 159 -8.95 20.19 -6.14
C GLU A 159 -7.57 20.17 -5.47
N GLY A 160 -7.33 19.15 -4.64
CA GLY A 160 -6.03 18.87 -4.06
C GLY A 160 -5.13 18.14 -5.05
N CYS A 161 -3.91 17.81 -4.60
CA CYS A 161 -3.03 16.95 -5.36
C CYS A 161 -3.63 15.53 -5.46
N VAL A 162 -4.00 15.09 -6.66
CA VAL A 162 -4.51 13.73 -6.90
C VAL A 162 -3.40 12.85 -7.47
N ILE A 163 -3.23 11.66 -6.89
CA ILE A 163 -2.37 10.60 -7.43
C ILE A 163 -3.19 9.37 -7.79
N HIS A 164 -2.76 8.64 -8.82
CA HIS A 164 -3.45 7.46 -9.32
C HIS A 164 -2.70 6.16 -9.01
N HIS A 165 -1.39 6.26 -8.80
CA HIS A 165 -0.53 5.19 -8.33
C HIS A 165 0.24 5.66 -7.10
N MET A 166 0.49 4.79 -6.12
CA MET A 166 1.08 5.22 -4.85
C MET A 166 2.51 5.73 -5.00
N THR A 167 3.26 5.27 -6.01
CA THR A 167 4.62 5.80 -6.31
C THR A 167 4.62 7.20 -6.90
N ASP A 168 3.46 7.73 -7.33
CA ASP A 168 3.36 9.12 -7.78
C ASP A 168 3.63 10.12 -6.65
N ILE A 169 3.49 9.69 -5.39
CA ILE A 169 3.84 10.50 -4.22
C ILE A 169 5.30 10.96 -4.28
N LEU A 170 6.22 10.10 -4.77
CA LEU A 170 7.65 10.37 -4.76
C LEU A 170 7.97 11.60 -5.62
N GLY A 171 7.46 11.63 -6.85
CA GLY A 171 7.62 12.79 -7.72
C GLY A 171 6.94 14.04 -7.17
N ARG A 172 5.82 13.90 -6.45
CA ARG A 172 5.11 15.04 -5.88
C ARG A 172 5.88 15.75 -4.78
N ILE A 173 6.65 15.00 -4.00
CA ILE A 173 7.45 15.51 -2.89
C ILE A 173 8.93 15.72 -3.27
N GLY A 174 9.26 15.64 -4.56
CA GLY A 174 10.61 15.91 -5.08
C GLY A 174 11.59 14.75 -4.94
N ILE A 175 11.14 13.55 -4.60
CA ILE A 175 11.97 12.34 -4.64
C ILE A 175 12.00 11.83 -6.09
N ALA A 176 13.20 11.80 -6.67
CA ALA A 176 13.41 11.26 -8.00
C ALA A 176 12.97 9.79 -8.05
N ARG A 177 12.23 9.41 -9.09
CA ARG A 177 12.00 7.98 -9.36
C ARG A 177 13.33 7.38 -9.79
N PRO A 178 13.69 6.16 -9.32
CA PRO A 178 14.82 5.45 -9.89
C PRO A 178 14.60 5.31 -11.40
N GLN A 179 15.52 5.86 -12.17
CA GLN A 179 15.65 5.51 -13.58
C GLN A 179 16.58 4.31 -13.63
N PHE A 180 15.99 3.15 -13.95
CA PHE A 180 16.75 1.97 -14.29
C PHE A 180 17.09 2.05 -15.77
N GLU A 181 18.34 2.41 -16.11
CA GLU A 181 18.84 2.19 -17.46
C GLU A 181 19.22 0.72 -17.60
N LEU A 182 18.23 -0.09 -17.94
CA LEU A 182 18.43 -1.50 -18.27
C LEU A 182 19.31 -1.59 -19.51
N SER A 183 20.48 -2.21 -19.38
CA SER A 183 21.35 -2.50 -20.51
C SER A 183 21.60 -4.00 -20.61
N PHE A 184 21.55 -4.50 -21.85
CA PHE A 184 21.81 -5.90 -22.17
C PHE A 184 23.02 -5.94 -23.08
N THR A 185 24.07 -6.63 -22.67
CA THR A 185 25.23 -6.93 -23.51
C THR A 185 25.31 -8.43 -23.67
N SER A 186 25.33 -8.94 -24.90
CA SER A 186 25.40 -10.37 -25.19
C SER A 186 26.58 -10.74 -26.08
N SER A 187 27.07 -11.95 -25.88
CA SER A 187 28.05 -12.66 -26.72
C SER A 187 27.58 -14.10 -26.92
N LEU A 188 28.30 -14.88 -27.74
CA LEU A 188 28.00 -16.30 -27.98
C LEU A 188 27.97 -17.14 -26.69
N GLU A 189 28.72 -16.75 -25.66
CA GLU A 189 28.89 -17.52 -24.43
C GLU A 189 28.37 -16.80 -23.18
N GLN A 190 27.93 -15.55 -23.27
CA GLN A 190 27.57 -14.76 -22.09
C GLN A 190 26.47 -13.74 -22.37
N LEU A 191 25.53 -13.62 -21.42
CA LEU A 191 24.63 -12.47 -21.29
C LEU A 191 25.01 -11.69 -20.02
N GLU A 192 25.27 -10.40 -20.19
CA GLU A 192 25.42 -9.44 -19.12
C GLU A 192 24.21 -8.51 -19.13
N VAL A 193 23.52 -8.43 -17.99
CA VAL A 193 22.44 -7.46 -17.81
C VAL A 193 22.82 -6.52 -16.67
N THR A 194 22.85 -5.23 -16.99
CA THR A 194 23.11 -4.18 -16.01
C THR A 194 21.88 -3.29 -15.87
N GLY A 195 21.79 -2.57 -14.74
CA GLY A 195 20.63 -1.73 -14.46
C GLY A 195 19.37 -2.48 -14.04
N ILE A 196 19.46 -3.80 -13.75
CA ILE A 196 18.39 -4.50 -13.04
C ILE A 196 18.51 -4.15 -11.55
N GLY A 197 17.52 -3.46 -10.99
CA GLY A 197 17.32 -3.43 -9.54
C GLY A 197 16.45 -4.62 -9.12
N MET A 198 17.06 -5.73 -8.66
CA MET A 198 16.30 -6.76 -7.94
C MET A 198 16.04 -6.34 -6.49
N ASP A 199 16.87 -5.46 -5.97
CA ASP A 199 16.64 -4.79 -4.69
C ASP A 199 15.77 -3.57 -4.88
N ILE A 200 14.64 -3.56 -4.17
CA ILE A 200 13.74 -2.41 -4.03
C ILE A 200 14.49 -1.21 -3.36
N VAL A 201 15.72 -1.42 -2.87
CA VAL A 201 16.33 -0.63 -1.78
C VAL A 201 17.72 -0.03 -2.11
N THR A 202 18.38 -0.32 -3.23
CA THR A 202 19.77 0.17 -3.43
C THR A 202 20.12 0.64 -4.84
N VAL A 203 20.98 1.66 -4.87
CA VAL A 203 21.60 2.26 -6.06
C VAL A 203 22.28 1.17 -6.88
N ALA A 204 22.10 1.18 -8.21
CA ALA A 204 22.63 0.19 -9.14
C ALA A 204 24.13 -0.05 -8.92
N ARG A 205 24.48 -1.23 -8.40
CA ARG A 205 25.87 -1.71 -8.33
C ARG A 205 26.05 -3.18 -8.74
N ASP A 206 24.99 -3.96 -8.84
CA ASP A 206 25.11 -5.39 -9.14
C ASP A 206 24.49 -5.74 -10.50
N GLY A 207 25.32 -6.33 -11.37
CA GLY A 207 24.91 -7.04 -12.58
C GLY A 207 25.28 -8.52 -12.43
N PHE A 208 24.51 -9.41 -13.05
CA PHE A 208 24.84 -10.84 -13.05
C PHE A 208 25.32 -11.27 -14.44
N ARG A 209 26.37 -12.10 -14.46
CA ARG A 209 26.90 -12.73 -15.68
C ARG A 209 26.37 -14.16 -15.76
N LEU A 210 25.70 -14.48 -16.86
CA LEU A 210 25.19 -15.83 -17.12
C LEU A 210 25.96 -16.44 -18.30
N CYS A 211 26.40 -17.69 -18.19
CA CYS A 211 26.95 -18.42 -19.32
C CYS A 211 25.85 -18.76 -20.35
N GLY A 212 26.22 -19.00 -21.61
CA GLY A 212 25.28 -19.03 -22.75
C GLY A 212 24.09 -19.99 -22.59
N TYR A 213 24.32 -21.16 -21.99
CA TYR A 213 23.24 -22.14 -21.70
C TYR A 213 22.29 -21.64 -20.60
N THR A 214 22.84 -21.09 -19.51
CA THR A 214 22.06 -20.52 -18.40
C THR A 214 21.33 -19.25 -18.83
N ALA A 215 21.93 -18.42 -19.70
CA ALA A 215 21.30 -17.24 -20.27
C ALA A 215 20.07 -17.59 -21.12
N PHE A 216 20.12 -18.69 -21.89
CA PHE A 216 19.00 -19.17 -22.70
C PHE A 216 17.83 -19.67 -21.84
N ILE A 217 18.11 -20.44 -20.78
CA ILE A 217 17.09 -20.87 -19.81
C ILE A 217 16.52 -19.66 -19.06
N PHE A 218 17.39 -18.77 -18.59
CA PHE A 218 17.00 -17.58 -17.85
C PHE A 218 16.17 -16.61 -18.69
N THR A 219 16.49 -16.36 -19.96
CA THR A 219 15.67 -15.49 -20.82
C THR A 219 14.31 -16.09 -21.15
N ARG A 220 14.24 -17.40 -21.38
CA ARG A 220 12.96 -18.11 -21.53
C ARG A 220 12.12 -17.95 -20.25
N ASP A 221 12.71 -18.21 -19.09
CA ASP A 221 11.97 -18.34 -17.83
C ASP A 221 11.71 -16.96 -17.18
N ILE A 222 12.62 -15.99 -17.27
CA ILE A 222 12.40 -14.61 -16.82
C ILE A 222 11.43 -13.86 -17.75
N GLY A 223 11.40 -14.19 -19.05
CA GLY A 223 10.37 -13.71 -19.96
C GLY A 223 8.98 -14.12 -19.48
N HIS A 224 8.83 -15.35 -19.00
CA HIS A 224 7.60 -15.83 -18.37
C HIS A 224 7.31 -15.18 -17.01
N VAL A 225 8.33 -14.95 -16.17
CA VAL A 225 8.20 -14.27 -14.88
C VAL A 225 7.80 -12.81 -15.06
N LEU A 226 8.47 -12.04 -15.92
CA LEU A 226 8.15 -10.63 -16.23
C LEU A 226 6.76 -10.51 -16.90
N THR A 227 6.40 -11.43 -17.79
CA THR A 227 5.06 -11.50 -18.39
C THR A 227 3.98 -11.82 -17.33
N ARG A 228 4.31 -12.61 -16.30
CA ARG A 228 3.42 -12.91 -15.15
C ARG A 228 3.37 -11.76 -14.13
N ILE A 229 4.49 -11.08 -13.87
CA ILE A 229 4.58 -9.87 -13.03
C ILE A 229 3.69 -8.76 -13.62
N SER A 230 3.73 -8.58 -14.95
CA SER A 230 2.86 -7.68 -15.71
C SER A 230 1.35 -7.99 -15.54
N ARG A 231 1.00 -9.24 -15.22
CA ARG A 231 -0.39 -9.74 -15.29
C ARG A 231 -1.07 -10.11 -13.96
N LYS A 232 -0.55 -9.69 -12.79
CA LYS A 232 -1.29 -9.45 -11.51
C LYS A 232 -0.75 -10.06 -10.20
N HIS A 233 0.40 -10.73 -10.11
CA HIS A 233 0.81 -11.34 -8.83
C HIS A 233 2.32 -11.22 -8.50
N PHE A 234 2.67 -10.19 -7.71
CA PHE A 234 4.03 -9.97 -7.19
C PHE A 234 4.52 -11.12 -6.25
N GLY A 235 3.64 -11.69 -5.43
CA GLY A 235 4.03 -12.75 -4.47
C GLY A 235 4.36 -14.11 -5.08
N SER A 236 3.96 -14.37 -6.33
CA SER A 236 4.33 -15.60 -7.05
C SER A 236 5.68 -15.47 -7.75
N ALA A 237 6.07 -14.24 -8.10
CA ALA A 237 7.35 -13.96 -8.75
C ALA A 237 8.53 -14.10 -7.77
N MET A 238 8.36 -13.68 -6.52
CA MET A 238 9.40 -13.84 -5.50
C MET A 238 9.71 -15.30 -5.19
N ARG A 239 8.70 -16.18 -5.11
CA ARG A 239 8.91 -17.63 -4.93
C ARG A 239 9.64 -18.29 -6.11
N LEU A 240 9.31 -17.89 -7.34
CA LEU A 240 10.01 -18.41 -8.52
C LEU A 240 11.48 -17.96 -8.59
N LEU A 241 11.80 -16.76 -8.08
CA LEU A 241 13.17 -16.28 -7.97
C LEU A 241 13.93 -17.02 -6.86
N GLU A 242 13.29 -17.34 -5.73
CA GLU A 242 13.89 -18.13 -4.64
C GLU A 242 14.18 -19.58 -5.05
N ASP A 243 13.30 -20.21 -5.84
CA ASP A 243 13.49 -21.58 -6.37
C ASP A 243 14.55 -21.66 -7.49
N MET A 244 14.94 -20.52 -8.08
CA MET A 244 16.00 -20.47 -9.11
C MET A 244 17.40 -20.24 -8.52
N VAL A 245 17.48 -19.83 -7.25
CA VAL A 245 18.74 -19.50 -6.56
C VAL A 245 19.13 -20.60 -5.55
N ASN A 246 18.26 -21.59 -5.31
CA ASN A 246 18.54 -22.82 -4.56
C ASN A 246 18.55 -24.05 -5.48
#